data_AF-A0A1P6BLU4-F1
#
_entry.id   AF-A0A1P6BLU4-F1
#
_cell.length_a   1.000
_cell.length_b   1.000
_cell.length_c   1.000
_cell.angle_alpha   90.00
_cell.angle_beta   90.00
_cell.angle_gamma   90.00
#
_symmetry.space_group_name_H-M   'P 1'
#
loop_
_entity.id
_entity.type
_entity.pdbx_description
1 polymer ?
#
loop_
_entity_poly.entity_id
_entity_poly.type
_entity_poly.pdbx_seq_one_letter_code
_entity_poly.pdbx_strand_id
1 'polypeptide(L)' 'MGKLKKSYADRMGVDVGSLRFLFDGRRINDEDTPKTLEIEEDDIIEVYQEQVGGHFVQ' A
#
# COMPACT_ATOMS: atom_id res chain seq x y z
N MET A 1 -5.44 -5.72 6.75
CA MET A 1 -4.67 -5.63 5.50
C MET A 1 -3.16 -5.63 5.77
N GLY A 2 -2.71 -5.40 7.02
CA GLY A 2 -1.29 -5.38 7.39
C GLY A 2 -0.47 -6.61 6.97
N LYS A 3 -1.04 -7.83 7.04
CA LYS A 3 -0.33 -9.05 6.60
C LYS A 3 -0.01 -9.03 5.09
N LEU A 4 -0.95 -8.56 4.26
CA LEU A 4 -0.76 -8.44 2.82
C LEU A 4 0.32 -7.40 2.52
N LYS A 5 0.22 -6.21 3.13
CA LYS A 5 1.19 -5.13 2.96
C LYS A 5 2.61 -5.58 3.31
N LYS A 6 2.76 -6.22 4.46
CA LYS A 6 4.04 -6.77 4.91
C LYS A 6 4.57 -7.84 3.96
N SER A 7 3.74 -8.81 3.58
CA SER A 7 4.17 -9.89 2.68
C SER A 7 4.61 -9.36 1.30
N TYR A 8 3.97 -8.31 0.80
CA TYR A 8 4.38 -7.67 -0.45
C TYR A 8 5.70 -6.92 -0.29
N ALA A 9 5.84 -6.12 0.77
CA ALA A 9 7.07 -5.38 1.07
C ALA A 9 8.28 -6.32 1.26
N ASP A 10 8.11 -7.40 2.01
CA ASP A 10 9.13 -8.44 2.23
C ASP A 10 9.57 -9.08 0.90
N ARG A 11 8.61 -9.35 -0.01
CA ARG A 11 8.90 -9.89 -1.35
C ARG A 11 9.63 -8.90 -2.26
N MET A 12 9.36 -7.61 -2.09
CA MET A 12 10.03 -6.54 -2.83
C MET A 12 11.38 -6.15 -2.23
N GLY A 13 11.70 -6.64 -1.01
CA GLY A 13 12.94 -6.33 -0.31
C GLY A 13 13.01 -4.89 0.20
N VAL A 14 11.86 -4.27 0.50
CA VAL A 14 11.77 -2.88 0.97
C VAL A 14 11.00 -2.80 2.29
N ASP A 15 11.15 -1.69 3.01
CA ASP A 15 10.37 -1.46 4.22
C ASP A 15 8.90 -1.19 3.88
N VAL A 16 7.97 -1.74 4.66
CA VAL A 16 6.53 -1.56 4.41
C VAL A 16 6.09 -0.10 4.51
N GLY A 17 6.76 0.71 5.33
CA GLY A 17 6.53 2.15 5.44
C GLY A 17 7.07 2.96 4.26
N SER A 18 7.94 2.37 3.43
CA SER A 18 8.40 2.98 2.17
C SER A 18 7.42 2.78 1.01
N LEU A 19 6.26 2.15 1.25
CA LEU A 19 5.23 1.89 0.25
C LEU A 19 3.87 2.46 0.71
N ARG A 20 3.11 2.99 -0.25
CA ARG A 20 1.68 3.30 -0.07
C ARG A 20 0.85 2.31 -0.87
N PHE A 21 -0.19 1.78 -0.23
CA PHE A 21 -1.16 0.87 -0.82
C PHE A 21 -2.49 1.61 -0.96
N LEU A 22 -3.04 1.62 -2.17
CA LEU A 22 -4.29 2.29 -2.50
C LEU A 22 -5.30 1.29 -3.08
N PHE A 23 -6.57 1.48 -2.72
CA PHE A 23 -7.71 0.85 -3.37
C PHE A 23 -8.71 1.97 -3.69
N ASP A 24 -9.16 2.06 -4.94
CA ASP A 24 -10.00 3.16 -5.44
C ASP A 24 -9.51 4.56 -5.03
N GLY A 25 -8.19 4.78 -5.11
CA GLY A 25 -7.53 6.03 -4.73
C GLY A 25 -7.47 6.31 -3.22
N ARG A 26 -7.99 5.42 -2.37
CA ARG A 26 -7.99 5.54 -0.91
C ARG A 26 -6.87 4.73 -0.28
N ARG A 27 -6.20 5.30 0.73
CA ARG A 27 -5.11 4.63 1.45
C ARG A 27 -5.63 3.48 2.31
N ILE A 28 -4.97 2.34 2.21
CA ILE A 28 -5.24 1.14 3.01
C ILE A 28 -4.41 1.17 4.31
N ASN A 29 -5.10 1.16 5.44
CA ASN A 29 -4.50 1.02 6.78
C ASN A 29 -4.30 -0.46 7.15
N ASP A 30 -3.57 -0.70 8.23
CA ASP A 30 -3.21 -2.08 8.59
C ASP A 30 -4.41 -2.85 9.16
N GLU A 31 -5.29 -2.13 9.87
CA GLU A 31 -6.50 -2.59 10.54
C GLU A 31 -7.66 -2.83 9.56
N ASP A 32 -7.61 -2.24 8.37
CA ASP A 32 -8.64 -2.44 7.35
C ASP A 32 -8.74 -3.93 6.98
N THR A 33 -9.91 -4.37 6.55
CA THR A 33 -10.14 -5.73 6.05
C THR A 33 -10.65 -5.67 4.62
N PRO A 34 -10.49 -6.73 3.81
CA PRO A 34 -11.10 -6.76 2.48
C PRO A 34 -12.60 -6.44 2.53
N LYS A 35 -13.31 -6.98 3.54
CA LYS A 35 -14.74 -6.72 3.75
C LYS A 35 -15.06 -5.25 4.03
N THR A 36 -14.26 -4.55 4.85
CA THR A 36 -14.53 -3.14 5.19
C THR A 36 -14.20 -2.19 4.03
N LEU A 37 -13.36 -2.64 3.10
CA LEU A 37 -13.00 -1.91 1.89
C LEU A 37 -13.84 -2.34 0.69
N GLU A 38 -14.77 -3.30 0.86
CA GLU A 38 -15.60 -3.87 -0.21
C GLU A 38 -14.76 -4.42 -1.37
N ILE A 39 -13.58 -4.97 -1.07
CA ILE A 39 -12.69 -5.62 -2.05
C ILE A 39 -13.25 -7.00 -2.39
N GLU A 40 -13.45 -7.23 -3.67
CA GLU A 40 -13.89 -8.49 -4.25
C GLU A 40 -12.71 -9.29 -4.86
N GLU A 41 -13.02 -10.48 -5.40
CA GLU A 41 -12.05 -11.24 -6.18
C GLU A 41 -11.72 -10.48 -7.48
N ASP A 42 -10.48 -10.59 -7.94
CA ASP A 42 -9.94 -9.90 -9.13
C ASP A 42 -9.78 -8.36 -9.03
N ASP A 43 -10.14 -7.76 -7.89
CA ASP A 43 -9.85 -6.34 -7.63
C ASP A 43 -8.35 -6.05 -7.51
N ILE A 44 -7.96 -4.82 -7.88
CA ILE A 44 -6.56 -4.40 -7.97
C ILE A 44 -6.23 -3.40 -6.86
N ILE A 45 -5.19 -3.73 -6.10
CA ILE A 45 -4.56 -2.79 -5.16
C ILE A 45 -3.36 -2.15 -5.85
N GLU A 46 -3.37 -0.82 -5.91
CA GLU A 46 -2.25 -0.06 -6.44
C GLU A 46 -1.18 0.14 -5.36
N VAL A 47 0.09 -0.06 -5.71
CA VAL A 47 1.22 0.12 -4.80
C VAL A 47 2.19 1.12 -5.40
N TYR A 48 2.53 2.15 -4.64
CA TYR A 48 3.53 3.15 -5.02
C TYR A 48 4.60 3.27 -3.93
N GLN A 49 5.77 3.81 -4.28
CA GLN A 49 6.72 4.25 -3.26
C GLN A 49 6.14 5.43 -2.47
N GLU A 50 6.28 5.39 -1.15
CA GLU A 50 5.91 6.48 -0.26
C GLU A 50 6.88 7.64 -0.50
N GLN A 51 6.38 8.75 -1.04
CA GLN A 51 7.21 9.92 -1.35
C GLN A 51 7.33 10.81 -0.11
N VAL A 52 8.35 10.57 0.70
CA VAL A 52 8.74 11.45 1.81
C VAL A 52 9.68 12.56 1.31
N GLY A 53 9.10 13.57 0.67
CA GLY A 53 9.82 14.78 0.24
C GLY A 53 10.40 14.72 -1.17
N GLY A 54 10.17 15.80 -1.93
CA GLY A 54 10.85 16.04 -3.20
C GLY A 54 12.18 16.71 -2.94
N HIS A 55 13.28 16.15 -3.47
CA HIS A 55 14.54 16.88 -3.53
C HIS A 55 14.33 18.07 -4.48
N PHE A 56 14.06 19.25 -3.91
CA PHE A 56 14.20 20.50 -4.64
C PHE A 56 15.67 20.65 -4.97
N VAL A 57 16.04 20.28 -6.20
CA VAL A 57 17.28 20.76 -6.81
C VAL A 57 16.92 21.96 -7.66
N GLN A 58 17.38 23.13 -7.23
CA GLN A 58 17.49 24.31 -8.08
C GLN A 58 18.92 24.43 -8.57
#